data_AF-A0A924T6W8-F1
#
_entry.id   AF-A0A924T6W8-F1
#
_cell.length_a   1.000
_cell.length_b   1.000
_cell.length_c   1.000
_cell.angle_alpha   90.00
_cell.angle_beta   90.00
_cell.angle_gamma   90.00
#
_symmetry.space_group_name_H-M   'P 1'
#
loop_
_entity.id
_entity.type
_entity.pdbx_description
1 polymer ?
#
loop_
_entity_poly.entity_id
_entity_poly.type
_entity_poly.pdbx_seq_one_letter_code
_entity_poly.pdbx_strand_id
1 'polypeptide(L)'
;MRRMPLTFPPGGIECRTGDYLIAPQFGQHVGQDWHIFRVDDILSVSRLVALNTEPITLMAEDTLIDSMTPAYFGETYLLLTAFDAVFANEATARQAILGNTLIERTRGLLRSASDFPKDACQVVSPC
;
A
#
# COMPACT_ATOMS: atom_id res chain seq x y z
N MET A 1 -23.98 -11.56 -2.57
CA MET A 1 -23.51 -10.78 -1.40
C MET A 1 -23.23 -9.36 -1.85
N ARG A 2 -23.77 -8.33 -1.18
CA ARG A 2 -23.36 -6.94 -1.45
C ARG A 2 -21.92 -6.81 -0.94
N ARG A 3 -20.97 -6.49 -1.82
CA ARG A 3 -19.61 -6.13 -1.38
C ARG A 3 -19.75 -4.91 -0.48
N MET A 4 -19.47 -5.09 0.81
CA MET A 4 -19.36 -3.97 1.73
C MET A 4 -18.21 -3.07 1.24
N PRO A 5 -18.36 -1.74 1.32
CA PRO A 5 -17.25 -0.85 1.02
C PRO A 5 -16.08 -1.17 1.95
N LEU A 6 -14.91 -1.38 1.36
CA LEU A 6 -13.65 -1.53 2.11
C LEU A 6 -13.15 -0.14 2.49
N THR A 7 -12.58 -0.04 3.67
CA THR A 7 -11.95 1.17 4.19
C THR A 7 -10.48 0.92 4.44
N PHE A 8 -9.69 1.99 4.46
CA PHE A 8 -8.34 1.93 4.98
C PHE A 8 -8.33 1.38 6.42
N PRO A 9 -7.28 0.65 6.82
CA PRO A 9 -7.17 0.14 8.18
C PRO A 9 -7.13 1.29 9.20
N PRO A 10 -7.65 1.10 10.42
CA PRO A 10 -7.61 2.13 11.45
C PRO A 10 -6.18 2.62 11.71
N GLY A 11 -5.93 3.92 11.58
CA GLY A 11 -4.61 4.53 11.78
C GLY A 11 -3.68 4.47 10.57
N GLY A 12 -4.06 3.77 9.49
CA GLY A 12 -3.37 3.82 8.20
C GLY A 12 -3.59 5.17 7.51
N ILE A 13 -2.64 5.55 6.66
CA ILE A 13 -2.75 6.76 5.84
C ILE A 13 -3.80 6.54 4.73
N GLU A 14 -4.73 7.49 4.61
CA GLU A 14 -5.69 7.51 3.50
C GLU A 14 -5.07 8.20 2.29
N CYS A 15 -5.16 7.59 1.12
CA CYS A 15 -4.59 8.10 -0.12
C CYS A 15 -5.44 7.70 -1.33
N ARG A 16 -5.08 8.23 -2.50
CA ARG A 16 -5.72 7.96 -3.80
C ARG A 16 -4.66 7.57 -4.82
N THR A 17 -5.08 6.89 -5.87
CA THR A 17 -4.25 6.67 -7.06
C THR A 17 -3.71 7.99 -7.60
N GLY A 18 -2.40 8.05 -7.83
CA GLY A 18 -1.68 9.24 -8.26
C GLY A 18 -1.04 10.04 -7.11
N ASP A 19 -1.47 9.84 -5.86
CA ASP A 19 -0.83 10.48 -4.71
C ASP A 19 0.60 9.97 -4.51
N TYR A 20 1.41 10.81 -3.88
CA TYR A 20 2.72 10.43 -3.36
C TYR A 20 2.65 10.25 -1.85
N LEU A 21 3.26 9.17 -1.36
CA LEU A 21 3.47 8.91 0.06
C LEU A 21 4.93 9.23 0.41
N ILE A 22 5.12 10.02 1.45
CA ILE A 22 6.42 10.23 2.08
C ILE A 22 6.39 9.42 3.38
N ALA A 23 7.27 8.43 3.51
CA ALA A 23 7.30 7.51 4.64
C ALA A 23 8.74 7.20 5.08
N PRO A 24 9.00 6.95 6.37
CA PRO A 24 10.28 6.46 6.84
C PRO A 24 10.56 5.05 6.31
N GLN A 25 11.82 4.64 6.30
CA GLN A 25 12.21 3.30 5.85
C GLN A 25 11.55 2.20 6.72
N PHE A 26 10.87 1.25 6.08
CA PHE A 26 10.26 0.11 6.76
C PHE A 26 11.32 -0.75 7.48
N GLY A 27 11.07 -1.06 8.75
CA GLY A 27 11.81 -2.12 9.47
C GLY A 27 13.19 -1.74 10.01
N GLN A 28 13.59 -0.46 10.00
CA GLN A 28 14.80 -0.01 10.69
C GLN A 28 14.51 1.16 11.65
N HIS A 29 14.93 0.98 12.90
CA HIS A 29 15.03 2.09 13.84
C HIS A 29 16.35 2.82 13.60
N VAL A 30 16.24 4.14 13.44
CA VAL A 30 17.30 5.16 13.52
C VAL A 30 18.12 5.39 12.22
N GLY A 31 17.71 6.44 11.50
CA GLY A 31 18.38 7.06 10.34
C GLY A 31 17.31 7.82 9.55
N GLN A 32 17.41 9.14 9.41
CA GLN A 32 16.35 10.05 8.95
C GLN A 32 16.05 9.99 7.44
N ASP A 33 15.95 8.78 6.90
CA ASP A 33 15.88 8.56 5.48
C ASP A 33 14.40 8.48 5.06
N TRP A 34 13.91 9.57 4.49
CA TRP A 34 12.55 9.66 3.97
C TRP A 34 12.50 9.06 2.56
N HIS A 35 11.60 8.11 2.36
CA HIS A 35 11.34 7.49 1.08
C HIS A 35 10.06 8.03 0.46
N ILE A 36 10.06 8.12 -0.87
CA ILE A 36 8.88 8.52 -1.64
C ILE A 36 8.35 7.31 -2.40
N PHE A 37 7.03 7.15 -2.34
CA PHE A 37 6.27 6.18 -3.11
C PHE A 37 5.19 6.92 -3.89
N ARG A 38 4.90 6.51 -5.12
CA ARG A 38 3.67 6.91 -5.83
C ARG A 38 2.67 5.78 -5.71
N VAL A 39 1.43 6.12 -5.40
CA VAL A 39 0.29 5.19 -5.38
C VAL A 39 -0.15 4.95 -6.82
N ASP A 40 0.16 3.77 -7.34
CA ASP A 40 -0.27 3.35 -8.68
C ASP A 40 -1.69 2.78 -8.64
N ASP A 41 -2.06 2.05 -7.57
CA ASP A 41 -3.41 1.52 -7.38
C ASP A 41 -3.70 1.17 -5.91
N ILE A 42 -4.98 1.02 -5.55
CA ILE A 42 -5.46 0.60 -4.22
C ILE A 42 -6.25 -0.69 -4.40
N LEU A 43 -5.77 -1.76 -3.77
CA LEU A 43 -6.21 -3.12 -4.01
C LEU A 43 -6.75 -3.76 -2.73
N SER A 44 -7.66 -4.71 -2.90
CA SER A 44 -7.96 -5.71 -1.88
C SER A 44 -7.39 -7.04 -2.34
N VAL A 45 -6.75 -7.77 -1.43
CA VAL A 45 -6.15 -9.06 -1.72
C VAL A 45 -6.95 -10.14 -1.01
N SER A 46 -7.39 -11.15 -1.77
CA SER A 46 -8.02 -12.35 -1.21
C SER A 46 -7.11 -13.54 -1.41
N ARG A 47 -7.00 -14.37 -0.37
CA ARG A 47 -6.34 -15.67 -0.49
C ARG A 47 -7.17 -16.58 -1.40
N LEU A 48 -6.50 -17.24 -2.34
CA LEU A 48 -7.11 -18.28 -3.14
C LEU A 48 -6.85 -19.65 -2.51
N VAL A 49 -7.88 -20.49 -2.47
CA VAL A 49 -7.84 -21.89 -2.06
C VAL A 49 -8.00 -22.74 -3.30
N ALA A 50 -7.12 -23.73 -3.45
CA ALA A 50 -7.24 -24.73 -4.51
C ALA A 50 -8.26 -25.79 -4.09
N LEU A 51 -9.25 -26.03 -4.94
CA LEU A 51 -10.20 -27.13 -4.80
C LEU A 51 -9.69 -28.34 -5.56
N ASN A 52 -9.82 -29.52 -4.96
CA ASN A 52 -9.41 -30.80 -5.55
C ASN A 52 -10.41 -31.27 -6.63
N THR A 53 -10.61 -30.44 -7.66
CA THR A 53 -11.38 -30.75 -8.87
C THR A 53 -10.44 -31.04 -10.04
N GLU A 54 -10.96 -31.60 -11.13
CA GLU A 54 -10.24 -31.72 -12.40
C GLU A 54 -11.00 -30.96 -13.51
N PRO A 55 -10.46 -29.84 -14.03
CA PRO A 55 -9.21 -29.17 -13.65
C PRO A 55 -9.26 -28.55 -12.24
N ILE A 56 -8.10 -28.25 -11.65
CA ILE A 56 -8.02 -27.57 -10.35
C ILE A 56 -8.74 -26.22 -10.45
N THR A 57 -9.71 -26.02 -9.57
CA THR A 57 -10.45 -24.77 -9.48
C THR A 57 -9.86 -23.92 -8.36
N LEU A 58 -9.64 -22.63 -8.63
CA LEU A 58 -9.26 -21.66 -7.61
C LEU A 58 -10.50 -20.92 -7.14
N MET A 59 -10.68 -20.82 -5.84
CA MET A 59 -11.79 -20.13 -5.22
C MET A 59 -11.27 -19.20 -4.12
N ALA A 60 -11.87 -18.03 -3.95
CA ALA A 60 -11.49 -17.11 -2.88
C ALA A 60 -11.89 -17.71 -1.52
N GLU A 61 -10.97 -17.69 -0.55
CA GLU A 61 -11.16 -18.29 0.78
C GLU A 61 -12.39 -17.76 1.51
N ASP A 62 -12.73 -16.49 1.29
CA ASP A 62 -13.87 -15.80 1.87
C ASP A 62 -15.24 -16.32 1.40
N THR A 63 -15.25 -17.11 0.32
CA THR A 63 -16.46 -17.80 -0.13
C THR A 63 -16.66 -19.16 0.53
N LEU A 64 -15.66 -19.66 1.26
CA LEU A 64 -15.64 -21.00 1.86
C LEU A 64 -15.87 -20.99 3.38
N ILE A 65 -15.59 -19.89 4.08
CA ILE A 65 -15.64 -19.82 5.55
C ILE A 65 -16.74 -18.86 6.01
N ASP A 66 -17.81 -19.39 6.60
CA ASP A 66 -18.97 -18.61 7.10
C ASP A 66 -18.79 -18.15 8.57
N SER A 67 -17.78 -18.66 9.30
CA SER A 67 -17.72 -18.52 10.77
C SER A 67 -16.38 -18.08 11.37
N MET A 68 -15.30 -17.97 10.59
CA MET A 68 -13.98 -17.55 11.07
C MET A 68 -13.29 -16.68 10.02
N THR A 69 -13.52 -15.38 10.10
CA THR A 69 -12.82 -14.39 9.27
C THR A 69 -11.31 -14.45 9.54
N PRO A 70 -10.46 -14.75 8.55
CA PRO A 70 -9.01 -14.74 8.73
C PRO A 70 -8.50 -13.36 9.17
N ALA A 71 -7.39 -13.30 9.90
CA ALA A 71 -6.84 -12.04 10.42
C ALA A 71 -6.49 -11.01 9.32
N TYR A 72 -6.26 -11.47 8.09
CA TYR A 72 -5.94 -10.66 6.91
C TYR A 72 -7.16 -10.31 6.04
N PHE A 73 -8.36 -10.73 6.44
CA PHE A 73 -9.55 -10.51 5.63
C PHE A 73 -9.93 -9.03 5.58
N GLY A 74 -10.19 -8.52 4.37
CA GLY A 74 -10.56 -7.13 4.16
C GLY A 74 -9.39 -6.15 4.29
N GLU A 75 -8.14 -6.63 4.27
CA GLU A 75 -6.98 -5.77 4.24
C GLU A 75 -6.87 -4.99 2.93
N THR A 76 -6.60 -3.69 3.06
CA THR A 76 -6.32 -2.81 1.92
C THR A 76 -4.82 -2.81 1.66
N TYR A 77 -4.44 -2.99 0.40
CA TYR A 77 -3.07 -2.98 -0.09
C TYR A 77 -2.87 -1.83 -1.07
N LEU A 78 -1.64 -1.33 -1.13
CA LEU A 78 -1.22 -0.29 -2.05
C LEU A 78 -0.26 -0.89 -3.07
N LEU A 79 -0.55 -0.67 -4.35
CA LEU A 79 0.38 -0.91 -5.43
C LEU A 79 1.20 0.36 -5.65
N LEU A 80 2.52 0.25 -5.52
CA LEU A 80 3.39 1.42 -5.42
C LEU A 80 4.53 1.40 -6.44
N THR A 81 4.95 2.60 -6.82
CA THR A 81 6.28 2.86 -7.39
C THR A 81 7.15 3.51 -6.32
N ALA A 82 8.28 2.92 -5.98
CA ALA A 82 9.28 3.46 -5.05
C ALA A 82 10.36 4.23 -5.81
N PHE A 83 10.82 5.35 -5.24
CA PHE A 83 11.86 6.21 -5.82
C PHE A 83 13.17 6.13 -5.02
N ASP A 84 14.31 6.33 -5.69
CA ASP A 84 15.66 6.14 -5.12
C ASP A 84 16.11 7.23 -4.15
N ALA A 85 15.44 8.38 -4.15
CA ALA A 85 15.87 9.51 -3.35
C ALA A 85 15.53 9.30 -1.88
N VAL A 86 16.58 9.09 -1.09
CA VAL A 86 16.58 9.27 0.36
C VAL A 86 16.68 10.78 0.62
N PHE A 87 15.60 11.36 1.13
CA PHE A 87 15.58 12.78 1.43
C PHE A 87 15.95 13.01 2.89
N ALA A 88 16.79 14.01 3.14
CA ALA A 88 17.21 14.39 4.49
C ALA A 88 16.04 14.99 5.31
N ASN A 89 15.01 15.52 4.65
CA ASN A 89 13.80 16.04 5.29
C ASN A 89 12.61 16.07 4.32
N GLU A 90 11.41 16.20 4.90
CA GLU A 90 10.13 16.29 4.19
C GLU A 90 10.08 17.40 3.13
N ALA A 91 10.61 18.58 3.43
CA ALA A 91 10.53 19.72 2.51
C ALA A 91 11.25 19.44 1.18
N THR A 92 12.42 18.79 1.24
CA THR A 92 13.16 18.39 0.03
C THR A 92 12.44 17.29 -0.75
N ALA A 93 11.80 16.34 -0.06
CA ALA A 93 10.98 15.30 -0.68
C ALA A 93 9.80 15.90 -1.47
N ARG A 94 9.10 16.85 -0.84
CA ARG A 94 7.97 17.55 -1.48
C ARG A 94 8.41 18.35 -2.70
N GLN A 95 9.55 19.03 -2.64
CA GLN A 95 10.08 19.75 -3.80
C GLN A 95 10.42 18.82 -4.97
N ALA A 96 10.99 17.65 -4.71
CA ALA A 96 11.30 16.68 -5.76
C ALA A 96 10.05 16.10 -6.44
N ILE A 97 8.98 15.88 -5.68
CA ILE A 97 7.66 15.50 -6.21
C ILE A 97 7.16 16.59 -7.18
N LEU A 98 7.10 17.84 -6.70
CA LEU A 98 6.56 18.96 -7.49
C LEU A 98 7.43 19.31 -8.70
N GLY A 99 8.75 19.13 -8.59
CA GLY A 99 9.72 19.37 -9.65
C GLY A 99 9.84 18.22 -10.66
N ASN A 100 9.15 17.10 -10.44
CA ASN A 100 9.24 15.87 -11.25
C ASN A 100 10.69 15.38 -11.43
N THR A 101 11.50 15.46 -10.37
CA THR A 101 12.92 15.08 -10.38
C THR A 101 13.17 13.70 -9.75
N LEU A 102 12.11 12.92 -9.55
CA LEU A 102 12.18 11.60 -8.92
C LEU A 102 12.71 10.56 -9.91
N ILE A 103 13.61 9.71 -9.44
CA ILE A 103 14.14 8.59 -10.21
C ILE A 103 13.48 7.31 -9.70
N GLU A 104 12.75 6.63 -10.58
CA GLU A 104 12.09 5.36 -10.28
C GLU A 104 13.14 4.29 -9.95
N ARG A 105 13.00 3.68 -8.78
CA ARG A 105 13.82 2.55 -8.34
C ARG A 105 13.14 1.23 -8.63
N THR A 106 11.86 1.13 -8.30
CA THR A 106 11.10 -0.11 -8.35
C THR A 106 9.63 0.20 -8.54
N ARG A 107 8.99 -0.50 -9.48
CA ARG A 107 7.56 -0.40 -9.76
C ARG A 107 6.85 -1.71 -9.49
N GLY A 108 5.57 -1.65 -9.11
CA GLY A 108 4.77 -2.82 -8.81
C GLY A 108 5.01 -3.37 -7.40
N LEU A 109 5.41 -2.50 -6.48
CA LEU A 109 5.63 -2.86 -5.09
C LEU A 109 4.28 -2.96 -4.36
N LEU A 110 3.85 -4.17 -4.00
CA LEU A 110 2.65 -4.37 -3.21
C LEU A 110 2.98 -4.29 -1.71
N ARG A 111 2.27 -3.43 -0.96
CA ARG A 111 2.43 -3.27 0.48
C ARG A 111 1.09 -3.15 1.18
N SER A 112 1.04 -3.53 2.45
CA SER A 112 -0.17 -3.33 3.26
C SER A 112 -0.35 -1.84 3.51
N ALA A 113 -1.58 -1.33 3.47
CA ALA A 113 -1.85 0.06 3.87
C ALA A 113 -1.49 0.30 5.36
N SER A 114 -1.49 -0.76 6.18
CA SER A 114 -1.06 -0.70 7.59
C SER A 114 0.43 -0.43 7.75
N ASP A 115 1.24 -0.67 6.71
CA ASP A 115 2.67 -0.34 6.73
C ASP A 115 2.89 1.19 6.76
N PHE A 116 1.86 1.98 6.38
CA PHE A 116 1.92 3.43 6.29
C PHE A 116 1.05 4.09 7.37
N PRO A 117 1.51 4.18 8.62
CA PRO A 117 0.71 4.79 9.68
C PRO A 117 0.67 6.31 9.52
N LYS A 118 -0.50 6.90 9.80
CA LYS A 118 -0.78 8.33 9.58
C LYS A 118 0.08 9.30 10.40
N ASP A 119 0.68 8.83 11.49
CA ASP A 119 1.54 9.61 12.39
C ASP A 119 3.00 9.63 11.94
N ALA A 120 3.40 8.71 11.05
CA ALA A 120 4.75 8.64 10.47
C ALA A 120 4.78 8.92 8.96
N CYS A 121 3.63 8.93 8.29
CA CYS A 121 3.54 9.11 6.84
C CYS A 121 2.83 10.42 6.47
N GLN A 122 3.10 10.90 5.26
CA GLN A 122 2.41 12.03 4.68
C GLN A 122 1.97 11.75 3.25
N VAL A 123 0.89 12.41 2.84
CA VAL A 123 0.35 12.36 1.48
C VAL A 123 0.58 13.69 0.78
N VAL A 124 1.06 13.61 -0.45
CA VAL A 124 1.20 14.74 -1.37
C VAL A 124 0.43 14.41 -2.64
N SER A 125 -0.72 15.07 -2.82
CA SER A 125 -1.49 14.97 -4.05
C SER A 125 -0.91 15.90 -5.11
N PRO A 126 -0.51 15.41 -6.29
CA PRO A 126 -0.22 16.28 -7.42
C PRO A 126 -1.55 16.92 -7.88
N CYS A 127 -1.55 18.25 -8.04
CA CYS A 127 -2.72 19.01 -8.48
C CYS A 127 -3.28 18.54 -9.82
#